data_AF-A0AAW2EZW2-F1
#
_entry.id   AF-A0AAW2EZW2-F1
#
_cell.length_a   1.000
_cell.length_b   1.000
_cell.length_c   1.000
_cell.angle_alpha   90.00
_cell.angle_beta   90.00
_cell.angle_gamma   90.00
#
_symmetry.space_group_name_H-M   'P 1'
#
loop_
_entity.id
_entity.type
_entity.pdbx_description
1 polymer ?
#
loop_
_entity_poly.entity_id
_entity_poly.type
_entity_poly.pdbx_seq_one_letter_code
_entity_poly.pdbx_strand_id
1 'polypeptide(L)'
;MDLFKSRHIDLKDCERTVKFCRRMKKFIHAMNCRTSISSLAPGNDSWKIISEFSLYLKEWGKMCEANGYHFISNSSFYGLKITIKSTLELCSFLVEKCNYKYIMTARLNQDSLEVISYEYLNIQGVLVDVKKFLVVGWASENK
;
A
#
# COMPACT_ATOMS: atom_id res chain seq x y z
N MET A 1 14.34 -10.06 -13.79
CA MET A 1 14.09 -9.70 -15.21
C MET A 1 15.40 -9.41 -15.93
N ASP A 2 16.20 -8.43 -15.51
CA ASP A 2 17.45 -8.07 -16.23
C ASP A 2 18.45 -9.23 -16.37
N LEU A 3 18.61 -10.05 -15.33
CA LEU A 3 19.50 -11.23 -15.37
C LEU A 3 19.07 -12.30 -16.37
N PHE A 4 17.79 -12.31 -16.76
CA PHE A 4 17.18 -13.32 -17.62
C PHE A 4 17.04 -12.87 -19.08
N LYS A 5 17.24 -11.58 -19.38
CA LYS A 5 17.17 -11.02 -20.74
C LYS A 5 18.14 -11.69 -21.71
N SER A 6 19.32 -12.08 -21.24
CA SER A 6 20.34 -12.74 -22.07
C SER A 6 20.00 -14.20 -22.39
N ARG A 7 19.06 -14.81 -21.66
CA ARG A 7 18.72 -16.23 -21.75
C ARG A 7 17.35 -16.52 -22.36
N HIS A 8 16.46 -15.52 -22.43
CA HIS A 8 15.10 -15.66 -22.95
C HIS A 8 14.78 -14.57 -23.96
N ILE A 9 14.58 -14.98 -25.23
CA ILE A 9 14.25 -14.09 -26.35
C ILE A 9 12.92 -13.32 -26.10
N ASP A 10 11.99 -13.95 -25.38
CA ASP A 10 10.66 -13.40 -25.05
C ASP A 10 10.73 -12.22 -24.07
N LEU A 11 11.90 -11.98 -23.45
CA LEU A 11 12.11 -10.86 -22.52
C LEU A 11 12.82 -9.67 -23.19
N LYS A 12 13.02 -9.68 -24.51
CA LYS A 12 13.79 -8.65 -25.22
C LYS A 12 13.22 -7.24 -25.06
N ASP A 13 11.90 -7.09 -24.94
CA ASP A 13 11.19 -5.81 -24.82
C ASP A 13 10.67 -5.51 -23.41
N CYS A 14 11.06 -6.29 -22.39
CA CYS A 14 10.53 -6.15 -21.02
C CYS A 14 10.98 -4.88 -20.27
N GLU A 15 11.80 -4.02 -20.89
CA GLU A 15 12.36 -2.82 -20.28
C GLU A 15 11.28 -1.87 -19.75
N ARG A 16 10.18 -1.70 -20.48
CA ARG A 16 9.07 -0.85 -20.06
C ARG A 16 8.42 -1.38 -18.77
N THR A 17 8.17 -2.68 -18.73
CA THR A 17 7.63 -3.38 -17.55
C THR A 17 8.60 -3.27 -16.37
N VAL A 18 9.90 -3.45 -16.58
CA VAL A 18 10.92 -3.30 -15.52
C VAL A 18 10.90 -1.88 -14.95
N LYS A 19 10.86 -0.86 -15.81
CA LYS A 19 10.77 0.55 -15.38
C LYS A 19 9.49 0.81 -14.57
N PHE A 20 8.36 0.28 -15.02
CA PHE A 20 7.10 0.38 -14.29
C PHE A 20 7.19 -0.29 -12.90
N CYS A 21 7.65 -1.53 -12.81
CA CYS A 21 7.81 -2.25 -11.54
C CYS A 21 8.76 -1.52 -10.59
N ARG A 22 9.87 -0.94 -11.09
CA ARG A 22 10.80 -0.13 -10.28
C ARG A 22 10.13 1.13 -9.74
N ARG A 23 9.33 1.82 -10.57
CA ARG A 23 8.55 3.00 -10.15
C ARG A 23 7.54 2.62 -9.06
N MET A 24 6.77 1.56 -9.28
CA MET A 24 5.81 1.03 -8.29
C MET A 24 6.50 0.66 -6.98
N LYS A 25 7.64 -0.02 -7.03
CA LYS A 25 8.41 -0.40 -5.84
C LYS A 25 8.83 0.83 -5.02
N LYS A 26 9.35 1.87 -5.68
CA LYS A 26 9.72 3.13 -5.03
C LYS A 26 8.51 3.82 -4.41
N PHE A 27 7.40 3.88 -5.14
CA PHE A 27 6.15 4.48 -4.67
C PHE A 27 5.59 3.75 -3.44
N ILE A 28 5.46 2.41 -3.51
CA ILE A 28 4.97 1.59 -2.39
C ILE A 28 5.89 1.74 -1.16
N HIS A 29 7.21 1.78 -1.36
CA HIS A 29 8.16 2.01 -0.26
C HIS A 29 7.95 3.38 0.40
N ALA A 30 7.80 4.45 -0.39
CA ALA A 30 7.53 5.79 0.12
C ALA A 30 6.18 5.87 0.85
N MET A 31 5.17 5.11 0.41
CA MET A 31 3.83 5.04 1.01
C MET A 31 3.71 4.08 2.20
N ASN A 32 4.74 3.27 2.48
CA ASN A 32 4.76 2.31 3.60
C ASN A 32 6.02 2.41 4.45
N CYS A 33 6.56 3.62 4.61
CA CYS A 33 7.78 3.80 5.37
C CYS A 33 7.52 3.70 6.89
N ARG A 34 8.36 2.88 7.55
CA ARG A 34 8.36 2.63 9.00
C ARG A 34 9.58 3.18 9.73
N THR A 35 10.40 4.02 9.09
CA THR A 35 11.62 4.56 9.71
C THR A 35 11.73 6.06 9.50
N SER A 36 12.54 6.73 10.31
CA SER A 36 12.83 8.17 10.16
C SER A 36 13.65 8.48 8.92
N ILE A 37 14.49 7.54 8.45
CA ILE A 37 15.43 7.74 7.34
C ILE A 37 14.71 7.96 6.02
N SER A 38 13.66 7.19 5.75
CA SER A 38 12.84 7.33 4.53
C SER A 38 11.45 7.92 4.82
N SER A 39 11.32 8.67 5.91
CA SER A 39 10.07 9.29 6.32
C SER A 39 9.59 10.33 5.29
N LEU A 40 8.33 10.73 5.38
CA LEU A 40 7.76 11.76 4.53
C LEU A 40 7.90 13.13 5.20
N ALA A 41 8.51 14.07 4.49
CA ALA A 41 8.58 15.48 4.85
C ALA A 41 8.55 16.33 3.58
N PRO A 42 8.01 17.56 3.61
CA PRO A 42 7.96 18.43 2.44
C PRO A 42 9.33 18.57 1.76
N GLY A 43 9.37 18.34 0.45
CA GLY A 43 10.57 18.52 -0.37
C GLY A 43 11.63 17.41 -0.31
N ASN A 44 11.48 16.41 0.57
CA ASN A 44 12.42 15.28 0.64
C ASN A 44 12.20 14.24 -0.48
N ASP A 45 13.03 13.20 -0.52
CA ASP A 45 12.98 12.20 -1.59
C ASP A 45 11.65 11.43 -1.63
N SER A 46 11.10 11.05 -0.48
CA SER A 46 9.78 10.39 -0.40
C SER A 46 8.67 11.28 -0.95
N TRP A 47 8.71 12.58 -0.63
CA TRP A 47 7.77 13.58 -1.16
C TRP A 47 7.84 13.68 -2.67
N LYS A 48 9.07 13.75 -3.23
CA LYS A 48 9.29 13.80 -4.68
C LYS A 48 8.78 12.53 -5.36
N ILE A 49 9.11 11.35 -4.85
CA ILE A 49 8.65 10.07 -5.38
C ILE A 49 7.12 10.02 -5.47
N ILE A 50 6.42 10.42 -4.40
CA ILE A 50 4.95 10.41 -4.35
C ILE A 50 4.36 11.45 -5.32
N SER A 51 4.92 12.65 -5.36
CA SER A 51 4.47 13.74 -6.24
C SER A 51 4.68 13.41 -7.71
N GLU A 52 5.85 12.89 -8.08
CA GLU A 52 6.18 12.45 -9.44
C GLU A 52 5.32 11.27 -9.87
N PHE A 53 5.01 10.33 -8.96
CA PHE A 53 4.12 9.22 -9.26
C PHE A 53 2.69 9.70 -9.56
N SER A 54 2.21 10.73 -8.85
CA SER A 54 0.92 11.38 -9.14
C SER A 54 0.87 11.96 -10.56
N LEU A 55 1.94 12.64 -10.98
CA LEU A 55 2.06 13.18 -12.33
C LEU A 55 2.08 12.06 -13.37
N TYR A 56 2.91 11.04 -13.15
CA TYR A 56 3.00 9.86 -14.01
C TYR A 56 1.63 9.17 -14.20
N LEU A 57 0.86 8.97 -13.13
CA LEU A 57 -0.48 8.37 -13.22
C LEU A 57 -1.44 9.20 -14.09
N LYS A 58 -1.41 10.53 -13.96
CA LYS A 58 -2.25 11.43 -14.77
C LYS A 58 -1.85 11.37 -16.24
N GLU A 59 -0.57 11.40 -16.54
CA GLU A 59 -0.06 11.32 -17.92
C GLU A 59 -0.35 9.94 -18.54
N TRP A 60 -0.15 8.86 -17.79
CA TRP A 60 -0.45 7.51 -18.24
C TRP A 60 -1.95 7.33 -18.53
N GLY A 61 -2.84 7.87 -17.68
CA GLY A 61 -4.28 7.86 -17.92
C GLY A 61 -4.66 8.58 -19.21
N LYS A 62 -4.16 9.81 -19.43
CA LYS A 62 -4.40 10.58 -20.68
C LYS A 62 -3.90 9.84 -21.91
N MET A 63 -2.73 9.20 -21.80
CA MET A 63 -2.15 8.44 -22.91
C MET A 63 -2.99 7.21 -23.24
N CYS A 64 -3.54 6.51 -22.24
CA CYS A 64 -4.42 5.37 -22.48
C CYS A 64 -5.72 5.81 -23.15
N GLU A 65 -6.33 6.89 -22.67
CA GLU A 65 -7.54 7.47 -23.27
C GLU A 65 -7.33 7.85 -24.74
N ALA A 66 -6.24 8.57 -25.04
CA ALA A 66 -5.93 9.01 -26.41
C ALA A 66 -5.66 7.85 -27.39
N ASN A 67 -5.17 6.70 -26.90
CA ASN A 67 -4.82 5.55 -27.73
C ASN A 67 -5.85 4.40 -27.65
N GLY A 68 -6.95 4.57 -26.91
CA GLY A 68 -7.93 3.50 -26.69
C GLY A 68 -7.39 2.30 -25.91
N TYR A 69 -6.36 2.49 -25.07
CA TYR A 69 -5.78 1.43 -24.26
C TYR A 69 -6.51 1.24 -22.95
N HIS A 70 -6.46 0.01 -22.42
CA HIS A 70 -7.00 -0.29 -21.11
C HIS A 70 -6.12 0.34 -20.01
N PHE A 71 -6.76 1.05 -19.10
CA PHE A 71 -6.13 1.65 -17.92
C PHE A 71 -6.65 0.96 -16.63
N ILE A 72 -6.25 1.43 -15.46
CA ILE A 72 -6.91 0.99 -14.21
C ILE A 72 -8.36 1.49 -14.18
N SER A 73 -9.21 0.82 -13.38
CA SER A 73 -10.61 1.22 -13.25
C SER A 73 -10.73 2.66 -12.70
N ASN A 74 -11.80 3.36 -13.10
CA ASN A 74 -12.06 4.73 -12.64
C ASN A 74 -12.09 4.84 -11.12
N SER A 75 -12.65 3.85 -10.42
CA SER A 75 -12.68 3.79 -8.96
C SER A 75 -11.28 3.67 -8.36
N SER A 76 -10.44 2.78 -8.90
CA SER A 76 -9.05 2.60 -8.43
C SER A 76 -8.19 3.83 -8.71
N PHE A 77 -8.33 4.43 -9.89
CA PHE A 77 -7.61 5.67 -10.22
C PHE A 77 -8.01 6.81 -9.30
N TYR A 78 -9.32 7.00 -9.09
CA TYR A 78 -9.83 8.04 -8.21
C TYR A 78 -9.35 7.83 -6.77
N GLY A 79 -9.48 6.62 -6.24
CA GLY A 79 -9.00 6.26 -4.90
C GLY A 79 -7.52 6.56 -4.74
N LEU A 80 -6.69 6.06 -5.64
CA LEU A 80 -5.24 6.28 -5.60
C LEU A 80 -4.85 7.76 -5.70
N LYS A 81 -5.52 8.52 -6.57
CA LYS A 81 -5.31 9.97 -6.73
C LYS A 81 -5.63 10.72 -5.42
N ILE A 82 -6.74 10.39 -4.77
CA ILE A 82 -7.12 10.99 -3.49
C ILE A 82 -6.12 10.58 -2.40
N THR A 83 -5.78 9.30 -2.27
CA THR A 83 -4.79 8.81 -1.29
C THR A 83 -3.47 9.56 -1.40
N ILE A 84 -2.94 9.72 -2.62
CA ILE A 84 -1.69 10.46 -2.85
C ILE A 84 -1.84 11.93 -2.43
N LYS A 85 -2.91 12.60 -2.88
CA LYS A 85 -3.16 14.01 -2.57
C LYS A 85 -3.27 14.24 -1.06
N SER A 86 -4.13 13.47 -0.39
CA SER A 86 -4.35 13.57 1.05
C SER A 86 -3.10 13.27 1.85
N THR A 87 -2.25 12.33 1.41
CA THR A 87 -0.98 12.03 2.08
C THR A 87 -0.03 13.23 2.07
N LEU A 88 0.10 13.91 0.92
CA LEU A 88 0.94 15.10 0.78
C LEU A 88 0.37 16.28 1.58
N GLU A 89 -0.94 16.54 1.49
CA GLU A 89 -1.60 17.63 2.22
C GLU A 89 -1.53 17.43 3.74
N LEU A 90 -1.76 16.20 4.21
CA LEU A 90 -1.61 15.85 5.62
C LEU A 90 -0.16 16.04 6.10
N CYS A 91 0.82 15.68 5.26
CA CYS A 91 2.22 15.91 5.56
C CYS A 91 2.57 17.39 5.68
N SER A 92 2.15 18.22 4.72
CA SER A 92 2.35 19.66 4.83
C SER A 92 1.68 20.22 6.08
N PHE A 93 0.44 19.83 6.38
CA PHE A 93 -0.25 20.31 7.57
C PHE A 93 0.48 19.94 8.86
N LEU A 94 0.82 18.66 9.07
CA LEU A 94 1.45 18.22 10.32
C LEU A 94 2.85 18.80 10.49
N VAL A 95 3.62 18.94 9.40
CA VAL A 95 4.98 19.51 9.48
C VAL A 95 4.92 21.03 9.67
N GLU A 96 4.15 21.74 8.85
CA GLU A 96 4.17 23.21 8.82
C GLU A 96 3.29 23.85 9.90
N LYS A 97 2.18 23.20 10.30
CA LYS A 97 1.22 23.73 11.28
C LYS A 97 1.32 23.08 12.65
N CYS A 98 1.71 21.80 12.71
CA CYS A 98 1.81 21.07 13.98
C CYS A 98 3.26 20.81 14.42
N ASN A 99 4.25 21.32 13.67
CA ASN A 99 5.67 21.24 14.00
C ASN A 99 6.21 19.79 14.14
N TYR A 100 5.63 18.85 13.41
CA TYR A 100 6.19 17.51 13.28
C TYR A 100 7.44 17.55 12.40
N LYS A 101 8.47 16.78 12.75
CA LYS A 101 9.69 16.71 11.93
C LYS A 101 9.47 15.96 10.61
N TYR A 102 8.63 14.93 10.64
CA TYR A 102 8.31 14.05 9.52
C TYR A 102 7.10 13.16 9.85
N ILE A 103 6.59 12.43 8.86
CA ILE A 103 5.54 11.41 9.00
C ILE A 103 6.04 10.04 8.57
N MET A 104 5.62 9.00 9.29
CA MET A 104 5.79 7.61 8.90
C MET A 104 4.55 7.14 8.13
N THR A 105 4.65 7.00 6.81
CA THR A 105 3.51 6.72 5.93
C THR A 105 2.86 5.36 6.19
N ALA A 106 3.59 4.40 6.79
CA ALA A 106 3.02 3.14 7.26
C ALA A 106 1.96 3.29 8.37
N ARG A 107 1.79 4.49 8.95
CA ARG A 107 0.75 4.79 9.93
C ARG A 107 -0.52 5.38 9.31
N LEU A 108 -0.54 5.58 7.98
CA LEU A 108 -1.67 6.16 7.26
C LEU A 108 -2.54 5.09 6.58
N ASN A 109 -2.17 3.82 6.66
CA ASN A 109 -2.90 2.70 6.08
C ASN A 109 -3.79 1.98 7.12
N GLN A 110 -4.60 1.02 6.66
CA GLN A 110 -5.52 0.27 7.52
C GLN A 110 -4.90 -1.01 8.11
N ASP A 111 -3.62 -1.31 7.84
CA ASP A 111 -2.97 -2.57 8.24
C ASP A 111 -3.11 -2.84 9.75
N SER A 112 -3.02 -1.79 10.58
CA SER A 112 -3.15 -1.95 12.04
C SER A 112 -4.54 -2.43 12.45
N LEU A 113 -5.60 -2.02 11.75
CA LEU A 113 -6.96 -2.48 12.00
C LEU A 113 -7.17 -3.92 11.53
N GLU A 114 -6.54 -4.29 10.41
CA GLU A 114 -6.62 -5.65 9.87
C GLU A 114 -5.94 -6.65 10.80
N VAL A 115 -4.76 -6.34 11.33
CA VAL A 115 -4.06 -7.18 12.33
C VAL A 115 -4.95 -7.43 13.55
N ILE A 116 -5.55 -6.38 14.09
CA ILE A 116 -6.49 -6.48 15.21
C ILE A 116 -7.66 -7.40 14.85
N SER A 117 -8.27 -7.20 13.68
CA SER A 117 -9.39 -8.03 13.21
C SER A 117 -9.03 -9.51 13.12
N TYR A 118 -7.86 -9.85 12.57
CA TYR A 118 -7.39 -11.24 12.49
C TYR A 118 -7.12 -11.85 13.87
N GLU A 119 -6.54 -11.08 14.80
CA GLU A 119 -6.35 -11.53 16.18
C GLU A 119 -7.69 -11.82 16.86
N TYR A 120 -8.69 -10.94 16.70
CA TYR A 120 -10.05 -11.18 17.21
C TYR A 120 -10.69 -12.43 16.60
N LEU A 121 -10.59 -12.63 15.28
CA LEU A 121 -11.13 -13.82 14.61
C LEU A 121 -10.43 -15.10 15.07
N ASN A 122 -9.11 -15.08 15.28
CA ASN A 122 -8.36 -16.21 15.81
C ASN A 122 -8.74 -16.52 17.26
N ILE A 123 -8.87 -15.49 18.10
CA ILE A 123 -9.33 -15.65 19.49
C ILE A 123 -10.76 -16.19 19.52
N GLN A 124 -11.67 -15.69 18.68
CA GLN A 124 -13.04 -16.22 18.58
C GLN A 124 -13.05 -17.65 18.04
N GLY A 125 -12.22 -18.00 17.06
CA GLY A 125 -12.06 -19.38 16.57
C GLY A 125 -11.61 -20.34 17.68
N VAL A 126 -10.61 -19.93 18.47
CA VAL A 126 -10.16 -20.67 19.67
C VAL A 126 -11.25 -20.69 20.75
N LEU A 127 -11.99 -19.60 20.96
CA LEU A 127 -13.12 -19.55 21.91
C LEU A 127 -14.28 -20.43 21.47
N VAL A 128 -14.51 -20.60 20.16
CA VAL A 128 -15.50 -21.53 19.61
C VAL A 128 -15.07 -22.98 19.86
N ASP A 129 -13.80 -23.30 19.67
CA ASP A 129 -13.27 -24.65 19.97
C ASP A 129 -13.21 -24.93 21.49
N VAL A 130 -12.86 -23.95 22.32
CA VAL A 130 -12.89 -24.06 23.79
C VAL A 130 -14.32 -24.14 24.31
N LYS A 131 -15.28 -23.39 23.73
CA LYS A 131 -16.71 -23.55 24.05
C LYS A 131 -17.23 -24.93 23.64
N LYS A 132 -16.80 -25.49 22.50
CA LYS A 132 -17.08 -26.89 22.16
C LYS A 132 -16.51 -27.84 23.21
N PHE A 133 -15.26 -27.66 23.62
CA PHE A 133 -14.62 -28.49 24.65
C PHE A 133 -15.31 -28.41 26.02
N LEU A 134 -15.72 -27.20 26.44
CA LEU A 134 -16.43 -26.98 27.70
C LEU A 134 -17.88 -27.50 27.68
N VAL A 135 -18.59 -27.38 26.56
CA VAL A 135 -19.96 -27.93 26.41
C VAL A 135 -19.95 -29.46 26.40
N VAL A 136 -18.93 -30.09 25.80
CA VAL A 136 -18.78 -31.56 25.80
C VAL A 136 -18.36 -32.06 27.19
N GLY A 137 -17.53 -31.31 27.93
CA GLY A 137 -17.18 -31.62 29.32
C GLY A 137 -18.38 -31.54 30.28
N TRP A 138 -19.22 -30.50 30.14
CA TRP A 138 -20.40 -30.30 30.99
C TRP A 138 -21.52 -31.34 30.76
N ALA A 139 -21.61 -31.90 29.55
CA ALA A 139 -22.53 -32.98 29.21
C ALA A 139 -22.06 -34.37 29.68
N SER A 140 -20.78 -34.53 30.06
CA SER A 140 -20.25 -35.79 30.60
C SER A 140 -20.33 -35.88 32.13
N GLU A 141 -20.45 -34.73 32.81
CA GLU A 141 -20.59 -34.65 34.28
C GLU A 141 -22.06 -34.66 34.76
N ASN A 142 -23.02 -34.50 33.85
CA ASN A 142 -24.46 -34.63 34.15
C ASN A 142 -25.03 -35.86 33.41
N LYS A 143 -24.77 -37.04 33.98
CA LYS A 143 -25.55 -38.26 33.69
C LYS A 143 -26.97 -38.14 34.23
#